data_AF-A0A9Q4CVP2-F1
#
_entry.id   AF-A0A9Q4CVP2-F1
#
_cell.length_a   1.000
_cell.length_b   1.000
_cell.length_c   1.000
_cell.angle_alpha   90.00
_cell.angle_beta   90.00
_cell.angle_gamma   90.00
#
_symmetry.space_group_name_H-M   'P 1'
#
loop_
_entity.id
_entity.type
_entity.pdbx_description
1 polymer ?
#
loop_
_entity_poly.entity_id
_entity_poly.type
_entity_poly.pdbx_seq_one_letter_code
_entity_poly.pdbx_strand_id
1 'polypeptide(L)'
;MQFSRSTNSNSSDLKRRPSKRILWLGFLLMVALTTYSTVAEWSGMARMHLLHYDYAFFYRAFLAILHPASAGGSLYSRSAEQSFMLRHGFLLLPHNQYVYPPQFALLFSPLGLLSFSQSALAWLTLSVFCYVVGVFLFIRLLLPQLRGIRLFALWMVIAILTPAQIDLAAGNVNSILFGLVAMSLYLLYVRKRPLWAGLPLAVAIVFKVTPAAILVYVLLRRQWKMFFSTLTFTAVLSLLDIAVLGPQSLVYYARHFVAFGQTSMKNGPAPYNQSILGVLGMLTKHHVMLLSPRTETAIYMVFAATCGILILWLTQRTRQNQRWDVALASLTPLLFSPLIEEMHMMFALPAILATLAAALDTKTETTYLAHPAAKRRRQWSLRTLVTLEFLLLSLPTTFLLNFVTHRVPQLFFLHTQMFWVLLLATGTVMTQIRRPLATTSRESRWLGNSPHATEQERRAL
;
A
#
# COMPACT_ATOMS: atom_id res chain seq x y z
N MET A 1 20.96 -13.02 -69.48
CA MET A 1 21.78 -12.39 -68.42
C MET A 1 20.86 -11.75 -67.40
N GLN A 2 20.70 -12.39 -66.25
CA GLN A 2 19.76 -12.01 -65.18
C GLN A 2 20.46 -11.21 -64.07
N PHE A 3 19.79 -10.15 -63.61
CA PHE A 3 19.70 -9.58 -62.26
C PHE A 3 20.89 -9.56 -61.29
N SER A 4 21.24 -8.35 -60.82
CA SER A 4 21.77 -8.06 -59.48
C SER A 4 21.65 -6.54 -59.21
N ARG A 5 20.57 -6.05 -58.59
CA ARG A 5 20.47 -5.66 -57.16
C ARG A 5 21.69 -4.95 -56.59
N SER A 6 21.65 -3.61 -56.51
CA SER A 6 22.35 -2.86 -55.47
C SER A 6 21.34 -2.40 -54.41
N THR A 7 21.36 -3.11 -53.30
CA THR A 7 20.64 -2.78 -52.07
C THR A 7 21.42 -1.72 -51.31
N ASN A 8 20.87 -0.51 -51.21
CA ASN A 8 21.28 0.45 -50.18
C ASN A 8 20.14 0.59 -49.16
N SER A 9 20.01 -0.40 -48.28
CA SER A 9 19.14 -0.32 -47.10
C SER A 9 19.99 0.01 -45.87
N ASN A 10 20.32 1.29 -45.71
CA ASN A 10 20.77 1.83 -44.42
C ASN A 10 19.53 2.19 -43.59
N SER A 11 18.82 1.18 -43.07
CA SER A 11 17.83 1.37 -42.02
C SER A 11 18.51 1.29 -40.66
N SER A 12 19.33 2.30 -40.36
CA SER A 12 19.70 2.61 -38.99
C SER A 12 18.44 3.12 -38.28
N ASP A 13 17.77 2.22 -37.57
CA ASP A 13 16.63 2.49 -36.71
C ASP A 13 17.10 3.31 -35.49
N LEU A 14 17.43 4.58 -35.74
CA LEU A 14 17.75 5.60 -34.73
C LEU A 14 16.46 5.89 -33.97
N LYS A 15 16.25 5.19 -32.85
CA LYS A 15 15.26 5.56 -31.82
C LYS A 15 15.45 7.04 -31.45
N ARG A 16 14.69 7.93 -32.09
CA ARG A 16 14.73 9.38 -31.86
C ARG A 16 14.43 9.64 -30.38
N ARG A 17 15.44 10.12 -29.64
CA ARG A 17 15.24 10.57 -28.25
C ARG A 17 14.37 11.83 -28.29
N PRO A 18 13.32 11.93 -27.44
CA PRO A 18 12.47 13.12 -27.40
C PRO A 18 13.32 14.37 -27.11
N SER A 19 12.95 15.51 -27.71
CA SER A 19 13.67 16.76 -27.53
C SER A 19 13.59 17.24 -26.07
N LYS A 20 14.61 17.96 -25.59
CA LYS A 20 14.62 18.52 -24.22
C LYS A 20 13.38 19.37 -23.92
N ARG A 21 12.85 20.08 -24.92
CA ARG A 21 11.62 20.87 -24.80
C ARG A 21 10.39 20.01 -24.50
N ILE A 22 10.24 18.86 -25.18
CA ILE A 22 9.13 17.94 -24.93
C ILE A 22 9.20 17.36 -23.51
N LEU A 23 10.40 17.05 -23.02
CA LEU A 23 10.60 16.57 -21.66
C LEU A 23 10.25 17.64 -20.60
N TRP A 24 10.62 18.90 -20.84
CA TRP A 24 10.26 20.02 -19.96
C TRP A 24 8.76 20.33 -19.96
N LEU A 25 8.11 20.32 -21.12
CA LEU A 25 6.66 20.49 -21.21
C LEU A 25 5.91 19.36 -20.49
N GLY A 26 6.34 18.11 -20.69
CA GLY A 26 5.78 16.96 -19.96
C GLY A 26 5.99 17.07 -18.44
N PHE A 27 7.13 17.59 -18.00
CA PHE A 27 7.42 17.86 -16.60
C PHE A 27 6.46 18.91 -16.02
N LEU A 28 6.32 20.08 -16.68
CA LEU A 28 5.43 21.14 -16.23
C LEU A 28 3.97 20.70 -16.19
N LEU A 29 3.52 19.94 -17.21
CA LEU A 29 2.18 19.37 -17.24
C LEU A 29 1.94 18.43 -16.07
N MET A 30 2.91 17.58 -15.73
CA MET A 30 2.82 16.67 -14.59
C MET A 30 2.71 17.42 -13.26
N VAL A 31 3.51 18.48 -13.07
CA VAL A 31 3.44 19.34 -11.87
C VAL A 31 2.09 20.04 -11.78
N ALA A 32 1.59 20.58 -12.89
CA ALA A 32 0.29 21.24 -12.94
C ALA A 32 -0.87 20.27 -12.63
N LEU A 33 -0.86 19.08 -13.24
CA LEU A 33 -1.86 18.04 -12.98
C LEU A 33 -1.83 17.56 -11.53
N THR A 34 -0.64 17.38 -10.97
CA THR A 34 -0.49 17.00 -9.56
C THR A 34 -1.04 18.06 -8.63
N THR A 35 -0.66 19.32 -8.86
CA THR A 35 -1.14 20.44 -8.05
C THR A 35 -2.66 20.58 -8.14
N TYR A 36 -3.21 20.54 -9.35
CA TYR A 36 -4.66 20.60 -9.56
C TYR A 36 -5.40 19.46 -8.85
N SER A 37 -4.90 18.22 -8.97
CA SER A 37 -5.53 17.04 -8.35
C SER A 37 -5.53 17.14 -6.84
N THR A 38 -4.39 17.49 -6.23
CA THR A 38 -4.29 17.72 -4.78
C THR A 38 -5.22 18.83 -4.32
N VAL A 39 -5.26 19.97 -5.03
CA VAL A 39 -6.16 21.08 -4.67
C VAL A 39 -7.62 20.66 -4.76
N ALA A 40 -8.02 19.95 -5.83
CA ALA A 40 -9.38 19.49 -6.01
C ALA A 40 -9.81 18.52 -4.90
N GLU A 41 -8.95 17.57 -4.55
CA GLU A 41 -9.14 16.58 -3.49
C GLU A 41 -9.35 17.24 -2.12
N TRP A 42 -8.41 18.11 -1.72
CA TRP A 42 -8.47 18.80 -0.43
C TRP A 42 -9.64 19.78 -0.35
N SER A 43 -9.98 20.44 -1.47
CA SER A 43 -11.17 21.30 -1.55
C SER A 43 -12.46 20.48 -1.43
N GLY A 44 -12.48 19.26 -1.97
CA GLY A 44 -13.58 18.32 -1.79
C GLY A 44 -13.75 17.91 -0.33
N MET A 45 -12.66 17.49 0.31
CA MET A 45 -12.63 17.14 1.73
C MET A 45 -13.05 18.31 2.62
N ALA A 46 -12.64 19.54 2.29
CA ALA A 46 -13.07 20.76 2.98
C ALA A 46 -14.58 20.98 2.90
N ARG A 47 -15.16 20.86 1.69
CA ARG A 47 -16.62 20.98 1.50
C ARG A 47 -17.41 19.89 2.23
N MET A 48 -16.82 18.72 2.41
CA MET A 48 -17.40 17.63 3.18
C MET A 48 -17.15 17.75 4.70
N HIS A 49 -16.47 18.81 5.17
CA HIS A 49 -16.07 18.99 6.57
C HIS A 49 -15.25 17.81 7.12
N LEU A 50 -14.41 17.19 6.27
CA LEU A 50 -13.57 16.04 6.61
C LEU A 50 -12.09 16.41 6.83
N LEU A 51 -11.71 17.68 6.64
CA LEU A 51 -10.35 18.12 6.99
C LEU A 51 -10.11 17.97 8.48
N HIS A 52 -9.01 17.30 8.84
CA HIS A 52 -8.59 17.02 10.22
C HIS A 52 -9.62 16.23 11.05
N TYR A 53 -10.61 15.61 10.41
CA TYR A 53 -11.70 14.93 11.08
C TYR A 53 -11.20 13.77 11.96
N ASP A 54 -10.33 12.91 11.42
CA ASP A 54 -9.75 11.80 12.18
C ASP A 54 -8.77 12.32 13.23
N TYR A 55 -8.03 13.38 12.89
CA TYR A 55 -7.12 14.03 13.83
C TYR A 55 -7.81 14.59 15.07
N ALA A 56 -9.07 15.05 14.95
CA ALA A 56 -9.84 15.53 16.08
C ALA A 56 -10.01 14.47 17.18
N PHE A 57 -10.21 13.20 16.81
CA PHE A 57 -10.22 12.09 17.76
C PHE A 57 -8.85 11.90 18.44
N PHE A 58 -7.76 12.05 17.69
CA PHE A 58 -6.40 11.94 18.24
C PHE A 58 -6.10 13.07 19.22
N TYR A 59 -6.39 14.30 18.83
CA TYR A 59 -6.16 15.46 19.68
C TYR A 59 -6.96 15.36 20.98
N ARG A 60 -8.23 14.93 20.91
CA ARG A 60 -9.02 14.66 22.10
C ARG A 60 -8.41 13.55 22.96
N ALA A 61 -7.88 12.48 22.34
CA ALA A 61 -7.20 11.42 23.05
C ALA A 61 -5.94 11.93 23.77
N PHE A 62 -5.16 12.82 23.14
CA PHE A 62 -3.99 13.47 23.75
C PHE A 62 -4.39 14.30 24.96
N LEU A 63 -5.47 15.08 24.85
CA LEU A 63 -6.04 15.82 25.99
C LEU A 63 -6.54 14.89 27.10
N ALA A 64 -7.09 13.72 26.77
CA ALA A 64 -7.52 12.74 27.77
C ALA A 64 -6.35 12.12 28.55
N ILE A 65 -5.15 12.07 27.96
CA ILE A 65 -3.92 11.66 28.66
C ILE A 65 -3.40 12.79 29.54
N LEU A 66 -3.29 14.01 29.01
CA LEU A 66 -2.68 15.14 29.73
C LEU A 66 -3.59 15.74 30.81
N HIS A 67 -4.89 15.82 30.52
CA HIS A 67 -5.89 16.51 31.34
C HIS A 67 -7.20 15.70 31.46
N PRO A 68 -7.19 14.53 32.13
CA PRO A 68 -8.32 13.61 32.14
C PRO A 68 -9.64 14.23 32.64
N ALA A 69 -9.55 15.09 33.66
CA ALA A 69 -10.72 15.74 34.25
C ALA A 69 -11.41 16.72 33.29
N SER A 70 -10.65 17.58 32.61
CA SER A 70 -11.20 18.57 31.67
C SER A 70 -11.51 17.97 30.30
N ALA A 71 -10.90 16.85 29.93
CA ALA A 71 -11.16 16.15 28.68
C ALA A 71 -12.45 15.27 28.71
N GLY A 72 -13.20 15.29 29.81
CA GLY A 72 -14.46 14.55 29.94
C GLY A 72 -14.27 13.07 30.30
N GLY A 73 -13.19 12.72 30.98
CA GLY A 73 -12.96 11.40 31.55
C GLY A 73 -11.99 10.53 30.75
N SER A 74 -12.31 9.24 30.65
CA SER A 74 -11.39 8.22 30.11
C SER A 74 -11.13 8.36 28.61
N LEU A 75 -9.99 7.80 28.17
CA LEU A 75 -9.53 7.77 26.79
C LEU A 75 -10.61 7.32 25.78
N TYR A 76 -11.42 6.31 26.15
CA TYR A 76 -12.44 5.70 25.29
C TYR A 76 -13.87 6.16 25.61
N SER A 77 -14.05 7.32 26.24
CA SER A 77 -15.39 7.86 26.56
C SER A 77 -16.07 8.46 25.32
N ARG A 78 -17.04 7.75 24.74
CA ARG A 78 -17.74 8.15 23.51
C ARG A 78 -18.52 9.47 23.63
N SER A 79 -19.15 9.73 24.79
CA SER A 79 -19.90 10.96 25.02
C SER A 79 -19.00 12.20 25.04
N ALA A 80 -17.83 12.08 25.66
CA ALA A 80 -16.83 13.15 25.68
C ALA A 80 -16.22 13.38 24.29
N GLU A 81 -16.06 12.32 23.51
CA GLU A 81 -15.67 12.36 22.10
C GLU A 81 -16.66 13.17 21.26
N GLN A 82 -17.94 12.81 21.30
CA GLN A 82 -19.00 13.49 20.57
C GLN A 82 -19.12 14.96 20.98
N SER A 83 -19.02 15.22 22.29
CA SER A 83 -19.04 16.58 22.83
C SER A 83 -17.85 17.41 22.33
N PHE A 84 -16.66 16.81 22.23
CA PHE A 84 -15.48 17.47 21.68
C PHE A 84 -15.66 17.80 20.20
N MET A 85 -16.14 16.84 19.40
CA MET A 85 -16.38 17.00 17.96
C MET A 85 -17.35 18.17 17.69
N LEU A 86 -18.49 18.19 18.39
CA LEU A 86 -19.48 19.26 18.26
C LEU A 86 -18.92 20.64 18.59
N ARG A 87 -18.18 20.76 19.72
CA ARG A 87 -17.59 22.04 20.15
C ARG A 87 -16.58 22.61 19.15
N HIS A 88 -15.95 21.76 18.34
CA HIS A 88 -14.96 22.17 17.35
C HIS A 88 -15.54 22.22 15.92
N GLY A 89 -16.86 22.05 15.77
CA GLY A 89 -17.55 22.17 14.48
C GLY A 89 -17.34 20.98 13.54
N PHE A 90 -16.93 19.82 14.05
CA PHE A 90 -16.83 18.59 13.27
C PHE A 90 -18.17 17.86 13.16
N LEU A 91 -18.33 17.08 12.09
CA LEU A 91 -19.49 16.23 11.90
C LEU A 91 -19.61 15.17 13.01
N LEU A 92 -20.84 14.78 13.33
CA LEU A 92 -21.09 13.60 14.17
C LEU A 92 -21.45 12.40 13.30
N LEU A 93 -20.43 11.62 12.93
CA LEU A 93 -20.66 10.32 12.31
C LEU A 93 -20.87 9.27 13.42
N PRO A 94 -22.06 8.64 13.49
CA PRO A 94 -22.50 7.91 14.68
C PRO A 94 -21.63 6.71 15.02
N HIS A 95 -20.90 6.13 14.06
CA HIS A 95 -20.08 4.95 14.30
C HIS A 95 -18.57 5.23 14.29
N ASN A 96 -18.17 6.51 14.25
CA ASN A 96 -16.77 6.91 14.37
C ASN A 96 -16.41 7.20 15.82
N GLN A 97 -15.24 6.71 16.23
CA GLN A 97 -14.71 6.83 17.58
C GLN A 97 -13.19 6.62 17.57
N TYR A 98 -12.52 6.96 18.66
CA TYR A 98 -11.11 6.62 18.83
C TYR A 98 -10.94 5.10 19.04
N VAL A 99 -10.21 4.44 18.14
CA VAL A 99 -10.06 2.96 18.11
C VAL A 99 -8.61 2.48 18.22
N TYR A 100 -7.71 3.36 18.64
CA TYR A 100 -6.26 3.10 18.63
C TYR A 100 -5.79 2.63 20.02
N PRO A 101 -4.67 1.88 20.09
CA PRO A 101 -4.11 1.44 21.37
C PRO A 101 -3.79 2.64 22.28
N PRO A 102 -3.79 2.48 23.61
CA PRO A 102 -3.50 3.58 24.53
C PRO A 102 -2.06 4.11 24.38
N GLN A 103 -1.13 3.25 23.96
CA GLN A 103 0.26 3.63 23.67
C GLN A 103 0.34 4.75 22.63
N PHE A 104 -0.56 4.73 21.63
CA PHE A 104 -0.63 5.79 20.62
C PHE A 104 -0.93 7.14 21.25
N ALA A 105 -2.01 7.21 22.05
CA ALA A 105 -2.42 8.43 22.72
C ALA A 105 -1.33 8.93 23.68
N LEU A 106 -0.70 8.02 24.43
CA LEU A 106 0.38 8.36 25.36
C LEU A 106 1.59 8.97 24.63
N LEU A 107 2.10 8.29 23.59
CA LEU A 107 3.32 8.72 22.89
C LEU A 107 3.14 10.03 22.14
N PHE A 108 1.95 10.32 21.63
CA PHE A 108 1.64 11.58 20.96
C PHE A 108 0.96 12.62 21.85
N SER A 109 0.71 12.31 23.13
CA SER A 109 0.10 13.23 24.08
C SER A 109 0.79 14.60 24.18
N PRO A 110 2.13 14.75 24.01
CA PRO A 110 2.76 16.08 24.05
C PRO A 110 2.23 17.06 22.99
N LEU A 111 1.65 16.58 21.88
CA LEU A 111 1.00 17.44 20.89
C LEU A 111 -0.24 18.14 21.47
N GLY A 112 -0.90 17.55 22.46
CA GLY A 112 -2.02 18.16 23.18
C GLY A 112 -1.65 19.36 24.06
N LEU A 113 -0.36 19.67 24.22
CA LEU A 113 0.11 20.91 24.85
C LEU A 113 0.00 22.12 23.90
N LEU A 114 -0.13 21.87 22.59
CA LEU A 114 -0.31 22.89 21.57
C LEU A 114 -1.78 23.19 21.37
N SER A 115 -2.12 24.33 20.75
CA SER A 115 -3.50 24.54 20.28
C SER A 115 -3.88 23.53 19.19
N PHE A 116 -5.18 23.27 19.00
CA PHE A 116 -5.64 22.31 17.98
C PHE A 116 -5.00 22.56 16.60
N SER A 117 -4.95 23.81 16.14
CA SER A 117 -4.38 24.17 14.84
C SER A 117 -2.87 23.94 14.77
N GLN A 118 -2.12 24.28 15.82
CA GLN A 118 -0.68 24.04 15.89
C GLN A 118 -0.37 22.54 15.91
N SER A 119 -1.16 21.80 16.70
CA SER A 119 -1.08 20.36 16.83
C SER A 119 -1.39 19.66 15.50
N ALA A 120 -2.46 20.07 14.81
CA ALA A 120 -2.85 19.56 13.50
C ALA A 120 -1.80 19.85 12.42
N LEU A 121 -1.18 21.05 12.45
CA LEU A 121 -0.08 21.39 11.53
C LEU A 121 1.17 20.55 11.79
N ALA A 122 1.53 20.35 13.06
CA ALA A 122 2.65 19.48 13.44
C ALA A 122 2.40 18.04 12.99
N TRP A 123 1.18 17.54 13.19
CA TRP A 123 0.75 16.22 12.74
C TRP A 123 0.81 16.07 11.22
N LEU A 124 0.25 17.02 10.48
CA LEU A 124 0.30 17.02 9.03
C LEU A 124 1.75 17.02 8.53
N THR A 125 2.62 17.85 9.12
CA THR A 125 4.03 17.92 8.77
C THR A 125 4.73 16.58 8.99
N LEU A 126 4.48 15.93 10.14
CA LEU A 126 5.02 14.61 10.44
C LEU A 126 4.49 13.55 9.47
N SER A 127 3.19 13.54 9.18
CA SER A 127 2.57 12.58 8.26
C SER A 127 3.11 12.74 6.84
N VAL A 128 3.24 13.97 6.33
CA VAL A 128 3.86 14.24 5.01
C VAL A 128 5.31 13.77 5.01
N PHE A 129 6.09 14.09 6.04
CA PHE A 129 7.47 13.64 6.15
C PHE A 129 7.60 12.12 6.14
N CYS A 130 6.82 11.42 6.96
CA CYS A 130 6.82 9.96 7.03
C CYS A 130 6.37 9.32 5.71
N TYR A 131 5.35 9.86 5.06
CA TYR A 131 4.90 9.37 3.77
C TYR A 131 5.99 9.53 2.70
N VAL A 132 6.57 10.72 2.58
CA VAL A 132 7.66 11.01 1.64
C VAL A 132 8.83 10.06 1.91
N VAL A 133 9.36 10.03 3.14
CA VAL A 133 10.46 9.11 3.47
C VAL A 133 10.09 7.65 3.19
N GLY A 134 8.85 7.22 3.48
CA GLY A 134 8.39 5.88 3.18
C GLY A 134 8.44 5.54 1.69
N VAL A 135 7.94 6.45 0.84
CA VAL A 135 7.97 6.30 -0.62
C VAL A 135 9.41 6.24 -1.11
N PHE A 136 10.27 7.12 -0.60
CA PHE A 136 11.70 7.10 -0.91
C PHE A 136 12.32 5.73 -0.61
N LEU A 137 12.10 5.20 0.59
CA LEU A 137 12.68 3.95 1.05
C LEU A 137 12.17 2.76 0.23
N PHE A 138 10.88 2.70 -0.09
CA PHE A 138 10.33 1.67 -0.96
C PHE A 138 10.87 1.73 -2.39
N ILE A 139 11.01 2.92 -2.97
CA ILE A 139 11.63 3.06 -4.30
C ILE A 139 13.10 2.58 -4.24
N ARG A 140 13.86 2.95 -3.20
CA ARG A 140 15.26 2.51 -3.05
C ARG A 140 15.38 1.00 -2.81
N LEU A 141 14.41 0.41 -2.12
CA LEU A 141 14.34 -1.02 -1.85
C LEU A 141 13.99 -1.84 -3.11
N LEU A 142 13.00 -1.39 -3.89
CA LEU A 142 12.41 -2.17 -4.97
C LEU A 142 12.95 -1.80 -6.35
N LEU A 143 13.24 -0.52 -6.56
CA LEU A 143 13.64 0.09 -7.83
C LEU A 143 14.94 0.92 -7.69
N PRO A 144 16.04 0.38 -7.11
CA PRO A 144 17.27 1.13 -6.83
C PRO A 144 17.93 1.76 -8.08
N GLN A 145 17.62 1.22 -9.26
CA GLN A 145 18.10 1.72 -10.55
C GLN A 145 17.46 3.04 -11.00
N LEU A 146 16.32 3.45 -10.43
CA LEU A 146 15.66 4.70 -10.81
C LEU A 146 16.42 5.92 -10.29
N ARG A 147 16.69 6.87 -11.19
CA ARG A 147 17.44 8.12 -10.93
C ARG A 147 16.89 9.27 -11.77
N GLY A 148 17.23 10.50 -11.37
CA GLY A 148 16.91 11.73 -12.11
C GLY A 148 15.43 11.89 -12.42
N ILE A 149 15.11 12.27 -13.66
CA ILE A 149 13.74 12.58 -14.08
C ILE A 149 12.76 11.41 -13.93
N ARG A 150 13.22 10.15 -14.06
CA ARG A 150 12.35 8.97 -13.89
C ARG A 150 11.96 8.75 -12.44
N LEU A 151 12.90 9.00 -11.53
CA LEU A 151 12.63 8.96 -10.09
C LEU A 151 11.63 10.05 -9.74
N PHE A 152 11.89 11.29 -10.18
CA PHE A 152 10.98 12.41 -9.96
C PHE A 152 9.57 12.17 -10.52
N ALA A 153 9.46 11.66 -11.75
CA ALA A 153 8.16 11.36 -12.34
C ALA A 153 7.37 10.32 -11.54
N LEU A 154 8.04 9.26 -11.08
CA LEU A 154 7.41 8.26 -10.20
C LEU A 154 6.95 8.87 -8.88
N TRP A 155 7.77 9.76 -8.30
CA TRP A 155 7.41 10.50 -7.09
C TRP A 155 6.16 11.35 -7.26
N MET A 156 6.05 12.10 -8.37
CA MET A 156 4.87 12.92 -8.65
C MET A 156 3.61 12.10 -8.81
N VAL A 157 3.71 10.94 -9.48
CA VAL A 157 2.59 9.99 -9.60
C VAL A 157 2.19 9.41 -8.25
N ILE A 158 3.15 9.14 -7.37
CA ILE A 158 2.87 8.62 -6.02
C ILE A 158 2.26 9.72 -5.14
N ALA A 159 2.75 10.96 -5.25
CA ALA A 159 2.26 12.09 -4.47
C ALA A 159 0.77 12.37 -4.70
N ILE A 160 0.23 12.05 -5.89
CA ILE A 160 -1.20 12.25 -6.22
C ILE A 160 -2.09 11.06 -5.89
N LEU A 161 -1.56 9.99 -5.29
CA LEU A 161 -2.38 8.84 -4.96
C LEU A 161 -3.47 9.24 -3.96
N THR A 162 -4.73 9.13 -4.39
CA THR A 162 -5.92 9.49 -3.61
C THR A 162 -5.88 8.97 -2.17
N PRO A 163 -5.51 7.70 -1.88
CA PRO A 163 -5.47 7.21 -0.50
C PRO A 163 -4.54 8.01 0.42
N ALA A 164 -3.40 8.49 -0.09
CA ALA A 164 -2.48 9.30 0.68
C ALA A 164 -3.05 10.71 0.91
N GLN A 165 -3.71 11.28 -0.11
CA GLN A 165 -4.34 12.59 0.02
C GLN A 165 -5.48 12.58 1.04
N ILE A 166 -6.34 11.55 1.02
CA ILE A 166 -7.42 11.37 2.01
C ILE A 166 -6.84 11.22 3.42
N ASP A 167 -5.81 10.38 3.60
CA ASP A 167 -5.17 10.18 4.91
C ASP A 167 -4.58 11.48 5.48
N LEU A 168 -3.86 12.24 4.65
CA LEU A 168 -3.24 13.51 5.03
C LEU A 168 -4.30 14.58 5.32
N ALA A 169 -5.35 14.67 4.50
CA ALA A 169 -6.43 15.64 4.66
C ALA A 169 -7.26 15.35 5.91
N ALA A 170 -7.65 14.09 6.15
CA ALA A 170 -8.36 13.66 7.36
C ALA A 170 -7.47 13.73 8.62
N GLY A 171 -6.15 13.68 8.44
CA GLY A 171 -5.17 13.67 9.52
C GLY A 171 -5.10 12.32 10.24
N ASN A 172 -5.27 11.22 9.50
CA ASN A 172 -5.17 9.87 10.04
C ASN A 172 -3.68 9.45 10.18
N VAL A 173 -3.42 8.26 10.73
CA VAL A 173 -2.07 7.76 11.09
C VAL A 173 -1.41 6.94 9.98
N ASN A 174 -2.13 6.57 8.91
CA ASN A 174 -1.63 5.54 8.00
C ASN A 174 -0.37 5.98 7.24
N SER A 175 -0.20 7.28 6.96
CA SER A 175 1.05 7.84 6.40
C SER A 175 2.26 7.61 7.31
N ILE A 176 2.09 7.73 8.63
CA ILE A 176 3.14 7.44 9.62
C ILE A 176 3.44 5.94 9.64
N LEU A 177 2.39 5.10 9.69
CA LEU A 177 2.54 3.65 9.63
C LEU A 177 3.25 3.19 8.34
N PHE A 178 2.92 3.80 7.20
CA PHE A 178 3.54 3.54 5.91
C PHE A 178 5.04 3.83 5.95
N GLY A 179 5.45 4.99 6.48
CA GLY A 179 6.85 5.33 6.68
C GLY A 179 7.60 4.38 7.62
N LEU A 180 6.98 3.99 8.73
CA LEU A 180 7.54 3.04 9.70
C LEU A 180 7.73 1.63 9.10
N VAL A 181 6.73 1.13 8.37
CA VAL A 181 6.81 -0.17 7.67
C VAL A 181 7.89 -0.11 6.58
N ALA A 182 7.96 0.98 5.81
CA ALA A 182 9.01 1.18 4.81
C ALA A 182 10.41 1.16 5.45
N MET A 183 10.59 1.86 6.57
CA MET A 183 11.84 1.87 7.33
C MET A 183 12.20 0.48 7.85
N SER A 184 11.24 -0.24 8.43
CA SER A 184 11.45 -1.61 8.91
C SER A 184 11.95 -2.54 7.80
N LEU A 185 11.23 -2.59 6.67
CA LEU A 185 11.59 -3.47 5.55
C LEU A 185 12.89 -3.02 4.86
N TYR A 186 13.16 -1.72 4.79
CA TYR A 186 14.43 -1.19 4.29
C TYR A 186 15.61 -1.59 5.18
N LEU A 187 15.47 -1.50 6.51
CA LEU A 187 16.49 -1.93 7.47
C LEU A 187 16.75 -3.43 7.36
N LEU A 188 15.70 -4.24 7.20
CA LEU A 188 15.80 -5.68 7.03
C LEU A 188 16.51 -6.05 5.72
N TYR A 189 16.01 -5.57 4.58
CA TYR A 189 16.42 -6.07 3.27
C TYR A 189 17.58 -5.32 2.64
N VAL A 190 17.69 -4.00 2.84
CA VAL A 190 18.78 -3.18 2.26
C VAL A 190 19.94 -3.05 3.23
N ARG A 191 19.67 -2.65 4.48
CA ARG A 191 20.74 -2.44 5.48
C ARG A 191 21.17 -3.72 6.18
N LYS A 192 20.44 -4.82 6.03
CA LYS A 192 20.71 -6.12 6.66
C LYS A 192 20.83 -6.02 8.19
N ARG A 193 20.00 -5.19 8.82
CA ARG A 193 19.95 -4.95 10.27
C ARG A 193 18.62 -5.47 10.86
N PRO A 194 18.42 -6.80 10.95
CA PRO A 194 17.13 -7.37 11.34
C PRO A 194 16.69 -7.00 12.77
N LEU A 195 17.63 -6.83 13.71
CA LEU A 195 17.27 -6.38 15.07
C LEU A 195 16.69 -4.96 15.05
N TRP A 196 17.36 -4.02 14.38
CA TRP A 196 16.87 -2.65 14.25
C TRP A 196 15.63 -2.51 13.39
N ALA A 197 15.39 -3.43 12.46
CA ALA A 197 14.15 -3.49 11.69
C ALA A 197 12.91 -3.75 12.57
N GLY A 198 13.09 -4.36 13.75
CA GLY A 198 12.00 -4.63 14.68
C GLY A 198 11.43 -3.39 15.36
N LEU A 199 12.25 -2.36 15.62
CA LEU A 199 11.81 -1.15 16.32
C LEU A 199 10.74 -0.36 15.54
N PRO A 200 10.94 0.03 14.26
CA PRO A 200 9.90 0.75 13.52
C PRO A 200 8.61 -0.06 13.37
N LEU A 201 8.71 -1.39 13.22
CA LEU A 201 7.53 -2.24 13.15
C LEU A 201 6.80 -2.30 14.50
N ALA A 202 7.52 -2.38 15.62
CA ALA A 202 6.92 -2.35 16.96
C ALA A 202 6.17 -1.03 17.21
N VAL A 203 6.79 0.10 16.84
CA VAL A 203 6.14 1.43 16.91
C VAL A 203 4.86 1.45 16.07
N ALA A 204 4.91 0.92 14.85
CA ALA A 204 3.73 0.84 13.98
C ALA A 204 2.60 0.00 14.62
N ILE A 205 2.95 -1.13 15.25
CA ILE A 205 1.99 -2.03 15.92
C ILE A 205 1.32 -1.38 17.13
N VAL A 206 2.08 -0.67 17.98
CA VAL A 206 1.50 0.02 19.14
C VAL A 206 0.72 1.28 18.75
N PHE A 207 0.93 1.82 17.55
CA PHE A 207 0.11 2.90 17.02
C PHE A 207 -1.22 2.39 16.45
N LYS A 208 -1.19 1.24 15.76
CA LYS A 208 -2.38 0.58 15.21
C LYS A 208 -2.04 -0.91 15.11
N VAL A 209 -2.91 -1.81 15.57
CA VAL A 209 -2.57 -3.25 15.63
C VAL A 209 -2.38 -3.86 14.23
N THR A 210 -2.94 -3.26 13.17
CA THR A 210 -2.95 -3.75 11.79
C THR A 210 -1.59 -4.22 11.23
N PRO A 211 -0.46 -3.52 11.39
CA PRO A 211 0.86 -3.96 10.91
C PRO A 211 1.39 -5.22 11.61
N ALA A 212 0.78 -5.69 12.71
CA ALA A 212 1.17 -6.95 13.35
C ALA A 212 1.03 -8.15 12.40
N ALA A 213 0.16 -8.06 11.39
CA ALA A 213 0.04 -9.07 10.34
C ALA A 213 1.36 -9.30 9.57
N ILE A 214 2.26 -8.30 9.52
CA ILE A 214 3.60 -8.44 8.93
C ILE A 214 4.45 -9.44 9.74
N LEU A 215 4.23 -9.60 11.05
CA LEU A 215 4.98 -10.58 11.85
C LEU A 215 4.73 -12.02 11.42
N VAL A 216 3.51 -12.32 10.96
CA VAL A 216 3.20 -13.64 10.35
C VAL A 216 4.14 -13.88 9.18
N TYR A 217 4.29 -12.88 8.31
CA TYR A 217 5.19 -12.96 7.17
C TYR A 217 6.67 -13.12 7.57
N VAL A 218 7.12 -12.33 8.55
CA VAL A 218 8.49 -12.38 9.12
C VAL A 218 8.78 -13.79 9.68
N LEU A 219 7.82 -14.40 10.38
CA LEU A 219 7.91 -15.78 10.88
C LEU A 219 8.02 -16.80 9.73
N LEU A 220 7.18 -16.69 8.70
CA LEU A 220 7.21 -17.58 7.55
C LEU A 220 8.56 -17.53 6.82
N ARG A 221 9.21 -16.35 6.80
CA ARG A 221 10.57 -16.15 6.28
C ARG A 221 11.67 -16.44 7.29
N ARG A 222 11.34 -17.00 8.47
CA ARG A 222 12.27 -17.37 9.55
C ARG A 222 13.17 -16.21 9.97
N GLN A 223 12.66 -14.97 9.90
CA GLN A 223 13.38 -13.76 10.30
C GLN A 223 13.31 -13.57 11.82
N TRP A 224 13.77 -14.58 12.57
CA TRP A 224 13.64 -14.67 14.03
C TRP A 224 14.16 -13.44 14.77
N LYS A 225 15.32 -12.90 14.32
CA LYS A 225 15.91 -11.69 14.91
C LYS A 225 14.97 -10.50 14.84
N MET A 226 14.34 -10.27 13.69
CA MET A 226 13.36 -9.19 13.53
C MET A 226 12.09 -9.46 14.33
N PHE A 227 11.60 -10.72 14.30
CA PHE A 227 10.41 -11.13 15.05
C PHE A 227 10.56 -10.85 16.55
N PHE A 228 11.58 -11.42 17.19
CA PHE A 228 11.81 -11.25 18.63
C PHE A 228 12.13 -9.80 18.98
N SER A 229 12.92 -9.09 18.16
CA SER A 229 13.17 -7.66 18.38
C SER A 229 11.87 -6.85 18.35
N THR A 230 10.96 -7.13 17.41
CA THR A 230 9.65 -6.46 17.35
C THR A 230 8.81 -6.75 18.59
N LEU A 231 8.80 -8.00 19.07
CA LEU A 231 8.10 -8.36 20.31
C LEU A 231 8.70 -7.63 21.50
N THR A 232 10.02 -7.61 21.64
CA THR A 232 10.73 -6.92 22.73
C THR A 232 10.42 -5.43 22.75
N PHE A 233 10.53 -4.73 21.62
CA PHE A 233 10.20 -3.30 21.56
C PHE A 233 8.71 -3.03 21.82
N THR A 234 7.81 -3.87 21.31
CA THR A 234 6.36 -3.76 21.61
C THR A 234 6.10 -3.93 23.11
N ALA A 235 6.78 -4.90 23.76
CA ALA A 235 6.68 -5.11 25.20
C ALA A 235 7.19 -3.90 25.98
N VAL A 236 8.36 -3.35 25.62
CA VAL A 236 8.92 -2.15 26.28
C VAL A 236 7.98 -0.96 26.17
N LEU A 237 7.42 -0.70 24.98
CA LEU A 237 6.45 0.39 24.78
C LEU A 237 5.15 0.17 25.55
N SER A 238 4.72 -1.08 25.71
CA SER A 238 3.54 -1.42 26.52
C SER A 238 3.81 -1.33 28.01
N LEU A 239 5.02 -1.65 28.47
CA LEU A 239 5.43 -1.46 29.86
C LEU A 239 5.48 0.03 30.23
N LEU A 240 5.91 0.89 29.29
CA LEU A 240 5.84 2.34 29.47
C LEU A 240 4.39 2.81 29.64
N ASP A 241 3.46 2.29 28.84
CA ASP A 241 2.03 2.59 28.98
C ASP A 241 1.47 2.14 30.32
N ILE A 242 1.80 0.91 30.76
CA ILE A 242 1.40 0.39 32.07
C ILE A 242 1.95 1.27 33.20
N ALA A 243 3.19 1.73 33.09
CA ALA A 243 3.81 2.57 34.12
C ALA A 243 3.12 3.94 34.25
N VAL A 244 2.59 4.50 33.17
CA VAL A 244 1.98 5.84 33.16
C VAL A 244 0.46 5.80 33.34
N LEU A 245 -0.24 4.92 32.64
CA LEU A 245 -1.71 4.84 32.60
C LEU A 245 -2.29 3.70 33.44
N GLY A 246 -1.43 2.82 33.95
CA GLY A 246 -1.83 1.60 34.64
C GLY A 246 -2.23 0.47 33.68
N PRO A 247 -2.24 -0.78 34.13
CA PRO A 247 -2.52 -1.95 33.27
C PRO A 247 -3.96 -1.98 32.73
N GLN A 248 -4.88 -1.24 33.34
CA GLN A 248 -6.29 -1.22 32.95
C GLN A 248 -6.51 -0.58 31.58
N SER A 249 -5.64 0.34 31.12
CA SER A 249 -5.72 0.93 29.78
C SER A 249 -5.64 -0.15 28.69
N LEU A 250 -4.63 -1.01 28.77
CA LEU A 250 -4.37 -2.11 27.84
C LEU A 250 -5.43 -3.22 27.96
N VAL A 251 -5.83 -3.57 29.19
CA VAL A 251 -6.88 -4.56 29.42
C VAL A 251 -8.20 -4.10 28.83
N TYR A 252 -8.56 -2.83 29.01
CA TYR A 252 -9.76 -2.25 28.42
C TYR A 252 -9.69 -2.30 26.89
N TYR A 253 -8.58 -1.84 26.30
CA TYR A 253 -8.40 -1.87 24.85
C TYR A 253 -8.50 -3.28 24.29
N ALA A 254 -7.80 -4.26 24.89
CA ALA A 254 -7.82 -5.65 24.45
C ALA A 254 -9.23 -6.26 24.49
N ARG A 255 -10.03 -5.96 25.53
CA ARG A 255 -11.42 -6.44 25.65
C ARG A 255 -12.35 -5.84 24.59
N HIS A 256 -12.11 -4.61 24.17
CA HIS A 256 -13.01 -3.88 23.25
C HIS A 256 -12.51 -3.82 21.81
N PHE A 257 -11.29 -4.28 21.51
CA PHE A 257 -10.68 -4.21 20.18
C PHE A 257 -11.61 -4.72 19.05
N VAL A 258 -12.23 -5.88 19.25
CA VAL A 258 -13.16 -6.46 18.27
C VAL A 258 -14.42 -5.60 18.11
N ALA A 259 -14.97 -5.10 19.23
CA ALA A 259 -16.16 -4.26 19.24
C ALA A 259 -15.92 -2.91 18.54
N PHE A 260 -14.71 -2.36 18.63
CA PHE A 260 -14.31 -1.16 17.89
C PHE A 260 -14.44 -1.38 16.38
N GLY A 261 -13.83 -2.45 15.85
CA GLY A 261 -13.93 -2.79 14.43
C GLY A 261 -15.37 -3.06 13.98
N GLN A 262 -16.14 -3.80 14.77
CA GLN A 262 -17.56 -4.05 14.50
C GLN A 262 -18.40 -2.77 14.48
N THR A 263 -18.07 -1.80 15.33
CA THR A 263 -18.75 -0.50 15.34
C THR A 263 -18.42 0.28 14.07
N SER A 264 -17.14 0.41 13.71
CA SER A 264 -16.73 1.11 12.48
C SER A 264 -17.34 0.48 11.22
N MET A 265 -17.50 -0.85 11.16
CA MET A 265 -18.17 -1.52 10.04
C MET A 265 -19.65 -1.11 9.86
N LYS A 266 -20.30 -0.56 10.88
CA LYS A 266 -21.69 -0.06 10.77
C LYS A 266 -21.81 1.23 9.97
N ASN A 267 -20.71 1.92 9.68
CA ASN A 267 -20.70 3.07 8.74
C ASN A 267 -21.11 2.66 7.32
N GLY A 268 -21.05 1.37 6.99
CA GLY A 268 -21.70 0.80 5.82
C GLY A 268 -20.77 -0.03 4.93
N PRO A 269 -21.34 -0.61 3.88
CA PRO A 269 -20.59 -1.36 2.86
C PRO A 269 -19.76 -0.42 1.97
N ALA A 270 -19.23 -0.92 0.85
CA ALA A 270 -18.57 -0.08 -0.14
C ALA A 270 -19.48 1.10 -0.57
N PRO A 271 -18.95 2.32 -0.77
CA PRO A 271 -17.53 2.67 -0.90
C PRO A 271 -16.77 2.86 0.42
N TYR A 272 -17.45 3.00 1.56
CA TYR A 272 -16.77 3.19 2.86
C TYR A 272 -15.89 1.99 3.22
N ASN A 273 -16.47 0.79 3.18
CA ASN A 273 -15.73 -0.44 3.40
C ASN A 273 -15.39 -1.10 2.05
N GLN A 274 -14.15 -0.93 1.61
CA GLN A 274 -13.57 -1.50 0.41
C GLN A 274 -13.02 -2.92 0.59
N SER A 275 -13.33 -3.61 1.68
CA SER A 275 -13.03 -5.04 1.80
C SER A 275 -13.96 -5.87 0.91
N ILE A 276 -13.63 -7.15 0.69
CA ILE A 276 -14.55 -8.06 0.00
C ILE A 276 -15.89 -8.20 0.75
N LEU A 277 -15.87 -8.15 2.09
CA LEU A 277 -17.09 -8.17 2.90
C LEU A 277 -17.93 -6.90 2.67
N GLY A 278 -17.28 -5.74 2.60
CA GLY A 278 -17.97 -4.49 2.28
C GLY A 278 -18.54 -4.45 0.86
N VAL A 279 -17.90 -5.11 -0.11
CA VAL A 279 -18.44 -5.26 -1.47
C VAL A 279 -19.61 -6.24 -1.53
N LEU A 280 -19.54 -7.38 -0.84
CA LEU A 280 -20.68 -8.30 -0.74
C LEU A 280 -21.89 -7.60 -0.10
N GLY A 281 -21.67 -6.88 1.00
CA GLY A 281 -22.72 -6.10 1.65
C GLY A 281 -23.29 -4.99 0.76
N MET A 282 -22.50 -4.42 -0.16
CA MET A 282 -23.00 -3.45 -1.15
C MET A 282 -23.91 -4.15 -2.17
N LEU A 283 -23.48 -5.27 -2.74
CA LEU A 283 -24.26 -6.04 -3.70
C LEU A 283 -25.58 -6.52 -3.09
N THR A 284 -25.58 -6.87 -1.81
CA THR A 284 -26.79 -7.26 -1.08
C THR A 284 -27.68 -6.08 -0.75
N LYS A 285 -27.12 -4.95 -0.32
CA LYS A 285 -27.86 -3.70 -0.11
C LYS A 285 -28.58 -3.22 -1.38
N HIS A 286 -27.99 -3.43 -2.56
CA HIS A 286 -28.56 -3.04 -3.85
C HIS A 286 -29.35 -4.17 -4.55
N HIS A 287 -29.67 -5.26 -3.86
CA HIS A 287 -30.44 -6.39 -4.38
C HIS A 287 -29.85 -7.07 -5.63
N VAL A 288 -28.55 -6.90 -5.88
CA VAL A 288 -27.83 -7.61 -6.95
C VAL A 288 -27.59 -9.08 -6.53
N MET A 289 -27.37 -9.33 -5.24
CA MET A 289 -27.23 -10.66 -4.66
C MET A 289 -28.04 -10.78 -3.37
N LEU A 290 -28.81 -11.85 -3.20
CA LEU A 290 -29.60 -12.10 -1.99
C LEU A 290 -28.81 -12.95 -0.99
N LEU A 291 -27.78 -12.35 -0.39
CA LEU A 291 -26.95 -13.01 0.63
C LEU A 291 -27.43 -12.65 2.02
N SER A 292 -27.38 -13.62 2.95
CA SER A 292 -27.54 -13.30 4.37
C SER A 292 -26.20 -12.79 4.94
N PRO A 293 -26.19 -11.98 6.03
CA PRO A 293 -24.95 -11.54 6.67
C PRO A 293 -24.02 -12.70 7.08
N ARG A 294 -24.60 -13.86 7.44
CA ARG A 294 -23.84 -15.08 7.74
C ARG A 294 -23.16 -15.63 6.49
N THR A 295 -23.85 -15.62 5.35
CA THR A 295 -23.31 -16.05 4.06
C THR A 295 -22.20 -15.11 3.58
N GLU A 296 -22.38 -13.79 3.68
CA GLU A 296 -21.34 -12.81 3.36
C GLU A 296 -20.06 -13.05 4.19
N THR A 297 -20.23 -13.26 5.50
CA THR A 297 -19.13 -13.56 6.41
C THR A 297 -18.45 -14.89 6.06
N ALA A 298 -19.22 -15.92 5.70
CA ALA A 298 -18.68 -17.21 5.29
C ALA A 298 -17.84 -17.10 4.00
N ILE A 299 -18.33 -16.36 2.99
CA ILE A 299 -17.59 -16.10 1.75
C ILE A 299 -16.30 -15.34 2.05
N TYR A 300 -16.37 -14.31 2.91
CA TYR A 300 -15.19 -13.59 3.37
C TYR A 300 -14.15 -14.51 4.03
N MET A 301 -14.59 -15.41 4.92
CA MET A 301 -13.69 -16.35 5.59
C MET A 301 -13.03 -17.32 4.61
N VAL A 302 -13.78 -17.83 3.62
CA VAL A 302 -13.23 -18.66 2.54
C VAL A 302 -12.20 -17.88 1.74
N PHE A 303 -12.52 -16.64 1.34
CA PHE A 303 -11.58 -15.76 0.63
C PHE A 303 -10.29 -15.53 1.42
N ALA A 304 -10.40 -15.17 2.70
CA ALA A 304 -9.25 -14.95 3.57
C ALA A 304 -8.41 -16.23 3.73
N ALA A 305 -9.04 -17.38 3.90
CA ALA A 305 -8.35 -18.68 3.98
C ALA A 305 -7.63 -19.02 2.66
N THR A 306 -8.27 -18.83 1.51
CA THR A 306 -7.66 -19.02 0.19
C THR A 306 -6.46 -18.10 0.00
N CYS A 307 -6.57 -16.82 0.36
CA CYS A 307 -5.47 -15.87 0.30
C CYS A 307 -4.32 -16.27 1.23
N GLY A 308 -4.62 -16.76 2.43
CA GLY A 308 -3.62 -17.29 3.36
C GLY A 308 -2.88 -18.50 2.81
N ILE A 309 -3.59 -19.48 2.25
CA ILE A 309 -2.99 -20.64 1.59
C ILE A 309 -2.10 -20.18 0.42
N LEU A 310 -2.56 -19.21 -0.36
CA LEU A 310 -1.81 -18.67 -1.49
C LEU A 310 -0.53 -17.94 -1.05
N ILE A 311 -0.61 -17.11 0.00
CA ILE A 311 0.55 -16.42 0.59
C ILE A 311 1.54 -17.45 1.14
N LEU A 312 1.08 -18.47 1.87
CA LEU A 312 1.91 -19.55 2.39
C LEU A 312 2.61 -20.29 1.24
N TRP A 313 1.85 -20.69 0.23
CA TRP A 313 2.36 -21.39 -0.94
C TRP A 313 3.39 -20.53 -1.70
N LEU A 314 3.09 -19.25 -1.96
CA LEU A 314 4.02 -18.32 -2.59
C LEU A 314 5.29 -18.14 -1.76
N THR A 315 5.16 -18.01 -0.44
CA THR A 315 6.30 -17.82 0.47
C THR A 315 7.20 -19.06 0.50
N GLN A 316 6.64 -20.27 0.46
CA GLN A 316 7.42 -21.51 0.42
C GLN A 316 8.06 -21.76 -0.95
N ARG A 317 7.38 -21.38 -2.04
CA ARG A 317 7.82 -21.67 -3.41
C ARG A 317 8.75 -20.61 -3.99
N THR A 318 8.66 -19.36 -3.52
CA THR A 318 9.58 -18.30 -3.91
C THR A 318 10.80 -18.34 -3.00
N ARG A 319 12.00 -18.45 -3.59
CA ARG A 319 13.22 -18.16 -2.85
C ARG A 319 13.13 -16.76 -2.26
N GLN A 320 13.74 -16.57 -1.10
CA GLN A 320 13.72 -15.29 -0.40
C GLN A 320 14.16 -14.18 -1.36
N ASN A 321 13.23 -13.28 -1.65
CA ASN A 321 13.42 -12.22 -2.62
C ASN A 321 12.64 -11.02 -2.11
N GLN A 322 13.37 -9.96 -1.81
CA GLN A 322 12.85 -8.75 -1.21
C GLN A 322 11.61 -8.19 -1.92
N ARG A 323 11.48 -8.35 -3.25
CA ARG A 323 10.32 -7.84 -3.99
C ARG A 323 9.03 -8.60 -3.64
N TRP A 324 9.09 -9.93 -3.67
CA TRP A 324 7.96 -10.78 -3.26
C TRP A 324 7.63 -10.57 -1.79
N ASP A 325 8.67 -10.46 -0.97
CA ASP A 325 8.52 -10.32 0.46
C ASP A 325 7.81 -9.03 0.86
N VAL A 326 8.25 -7.91 0.29
CA VAL A 326 7.65 -6.60 0.54
C VAL A 326 6.20 -6.55 0.04
N ALA A 327 5.94 -7.09 -1.15
CA ALA A 327 4.60 -7.09 -1.73
C ALA A 327 3.63 -7.94 -0.90
N LEU A 328 4.00 -9.16 -0.53
CA LEU A 328 3.16 -10.02 0.29
C LEU A 328 2.95 -9.42 1.69
N ALA A 329 4.00 -8.89 2.31
CA ALA A 329 3.90 -8.23 3.61
C ALA A 329 2.97 -7.00 3.58
N SER A 330 3.02 -6.19 2.52
CA SER A 330 2.18 -4.99 2.42
C SER A 330 0.72 -5.28 2.06
N LEU A 331 0.46 -6.34 1.28
CA LEU A 331 -0.91 -6.77 0.95
C LEU A 331 -1.60 -7.54 2.08
N THR A 332 -0.84 -8.19 2.97
CA THR A 332 -1.41 -9.05 4.03
C THR A 332 -2.46 -8.30 4.87
N PRO A 333 -2.20 -7.10 5.44
CA PRO A 333 -3.21 -6.40 6.22
C PRO A 333 -4.48 -6.05 5.43
N LEU A 334 -4.36 -5.81 4.11
CA LEU A 334 -5.49 -5.53 3.23
C LEU A 334 -6.31 -6.79 2.92
N LEU A 335 -5.68 -7.94 2.74
CA LEU A 335 -6.37 -9.19 2.42
C LEU A 335 -7.18 -9.76 3.58
N PHE A 336 -6.69 -9.57 4.81
CA PHE A 336 -7.28 -10.17 6.01
C PHE A 336 -8.11 -9.22 6.85
N SER A 337 -8.25 -7.95 6.45
CA SER A 337 -9.10 -7.02 7.18
C SER A 337 -10.54 -7.09 6.64
N PRO A 338 -11.55 -7.29 7.52
CA PRO A 338 -12.95 -7.19 7.12
C PRO A 338 -13.40 -5.73 6.91
N LEU A 339 -12.56 -4.77 7.28
CA LEU A 339 -12.78 -3.33 7.14
C LEU A 339 -11.56 -2.68 6.46
N ILE A 340 -11.76 -2.16 5.25
CA ILE A 340 -10.73 -1.43 4.51
C ILE A 340 -11.32 -0.09 4.06
N GLU A 341 -11.02 0.97 4.78
CA GLU A 341 -11.31 2.34 4.30
C GLU A 341 -10.32 2.76 3.20
N GLU A 342 -10.71 3.75 2.40
CA GLU A 342 -10.00 4.16 1.18
C GLU A 342 -8.52 4.51 1.41
N MET A 343 -8.24 5.19 2.53
CA MET A 343 -6.88 5.56 2.95
C MET A 343 -5.95 4.37 3.16
N HIS A 344 -6.47 3.19 3.55
CA HIS A 344 -5.65 1.99 3.75
C HIS A 344 -5.03 1.48 2.45
N MET A 345 -5.63 1.80 1.30
CA MET A 345 -5.14 1.35 -0.01
C MET A 345 -3.74 1.89 -0.35
N MET A 346 -3.22 2.87 0.40
CA MET A 346 -1.81 3.29 0.28
C MET A 346 -0.83 2.12 0.50
N PHE A 347 -1.20 1.11 1.29
CA PHE A 347 -0.37 -0.08 1.54
C PHE A 347 -0.33 -1.07 0.36
N ALA A 348 -1.13 -0.85 -0.69
CA ALA A 348 -0.97 -1.56 -1.95
C ALA A 348 0.23 -1.06 -2.76
N LEU A 349 0.66 0.19 -2.54
CA LEU A 349 1.76 0.81 -3.29
C LEU A 349 3.06 -0.01 -3.30
N PRO A 350 3.57 -0.56 -2.19
CA PRO A 350 4.80 -1.36 -2.21
C PRO A 350 4.68 -2.61 -3.06
N ALA A 351 3.48 -3.22 -3.13
CA ALA A 351 3.23 -4.35 -4.01
C ALA A 351 3.29 -3.93 -5.48
N ILE A 352 2.59 -2.84 -5.85
CA ILE A 352 2.62 -2.26 -7.21
C ILE A 352 4.07 -1.98 -7.64
N LEU A 353 4.86 -1.37 -6.76
CA LEU A 353 6.27 -1.06 -7.01
C LEU A 353 7.11 -2.34 -7.17
N ALA A 354 6.83 -3.39 -6.40
CA ALA A 354 7.51 -4.67 -6.50
C ALA A 354 7.19 -5.37 -7.82
N THR A 355 5.93 -5.31 -8.27
CA THR A 355 5.46 -5.82 -9.57
C THR A 355 6.11 -5.07 -10.72
N LEU A 356 6.09 -3.73 -10.67
CA LEU A 356 6.76 -2.89 -11.64
C LEU A 356 8.26 -3.20 -11.69
N ALA A 357 8.90 -3.32 -10.53
CA ALA A 357 10.31 -3.70 -10.44
C ALA A 357 10.58 -5.08 -11.05
N ALA A 358 9.72 -6.06 -10.78
CA ALA A 358 9.86 -7.39 -11.31
C ALA A 358 9.62 -7.46 -12.82
N ALA A 359 8.75 -6.61 -13.39
CA ALA A 359 8.55 -6.48 -14.83
C ALA A 359 9.70 -5.75 -15.53
N LEU A 360 10.22 -4.68 -14.92
CA LEU A 360 11.36 -3.93 -15.46
C LEU A 360 12.68 -4.71 -15.41
N ASP A 361 12.76 -5.75 -14.57
CA ASP A 361 13.91 -6.64 -14.48
C ASP A 361 13.90 -7.67 -15.62
N THR A 362 14.32 -7.22 -16.80
CA THR A 362 14.52 -8.04 -18.00
C THR A 362 15.93 -8.63 -18.08
N LYS A 363 16.88 -8.13 -17.28
CA LYS A 363 18.28 -8.60 -17.28
C LYS A 363 18.44 -9.99 -16.67
N THR A 364 17.51 -10.44 -15.84
CA THR A 364 17.54 -11.82 -15.29
C THR A 364 17.07 -12.89 -16.28
N GLU A 365 16.47 -12.51 -17.42
CA GLU A 365 16.06 -13.47 -18.46
C GLU A 365 17.23 -13.99 -19.31
N THR A 366 18.31 -13.22 -19.45
CA THR A 366 19.40 -13.55 -20.37
C THR A 366 20.55 -14.34 -19.73
N THR A 367 20.65 -14.39 -18.39
CA THR A 367 21.82 -15.00 -17.72
C THR A 367 21.48 -16.01 -16.61
N TYR A 368 20.26 -16.01 -16.06
CA TYR A 368 19.94 -16.79 -14.83
C TYR A 368 18.77 -17.78 -14.92
N LEU A 369 17.94 -17.74 -15.96
CA LEU A 369 16.80 -18.65 -16.14
C LEU A 369 17.03 -19.65 -17.28
N ALA A 370 18.17 -20.34 -17.27
CA ALA A 370 18.46 -21.43 -18.20
C ALA A 370 17.47 -22.62 -18.05
N HIS A 371 16.81 -22.76 -16.90
CA HIS A 371 15.80 -23.80 -16.68
C HIS A 371 14.37 -23.32 -16.97
N PRO A 372 13.65 -23.98 -17.90
CA PRO A 372 12.26 -23.67 -18.25
C PRO A 372 11.31 -23.64 -17.04
N ALA A 373 11.53 -24.52 -16.06
CA ALA A 373 10.73 -24.62 -14.84
C ALA A 373 10.89 -23.42 -13.89
N ALA A 374 12.07 -22.79 -13.84
CA ALA A 374 12.30 -21.59 -13.02
C ALA A 374 11.65 -20.35 -13.67
N LYS A 375 11.73 -20.26 -15.00
CA LYS A 375 11.06 -19.21 -15.79
C LYS A 375 9.53 -19.29 -15.66
N ARG A 376 8.97 -20.49 -15.83
CA ARG A 376 7.53 -20.75 -15.67
C ARG A 376 7.08 -20.37 -14.25
N ARG A 377 7.82 -20.77 -13.22
CA ARG A 377 7.53 -20.38 -11.82
C ARG A 377 7.49 -18.87 -11.60
N ARG A 378 8.49 -18.12 -12.08
CA ARG A 378 8.51 -16.65 -11.99
C ARG A 378 7.28 -16.01 -12.66
N GLN A 379 6.93 -16.46 -13.86
CA GLN A 379 5.77 -15.94 -14.59
C GLN A 379 4.46 -16.22 -13.86
N TRP A 380 4.30 -17.42 -13.27
CA TRP A 380 3.14 -17.73 -12.45
C TRP A 380 3.06 -16.86 -11.20
N SER A 381 4.15 -16.70 -10.45
CA SER A 381 4.17 -15.80 -9.28
C SER A 381 3.82 -14.36 -9.64
N LEU A 382 4.31 -13.85 -10.78
CA LEU A 382 3.96 -12.51 -11.28
C LEU A 382 2.49 -12.39 -11.64
N ARG A 383 1.94 -13.38 -12.35
CA ARG A 383 0.51 -13.39 -12.67
C ARG A 383 -0.32 -13.43 -11.40
N THR A 384 -0.01 -14.31 -10.46
CA THR A 384 -0.73 -14.43 -9.19
C THR A 384 -0.70 -13.14 -8.40
N LEU A 385 0.46 -12.49 -8.29
CA LEU A 385 0.57 -11.26 -7.52
C LEU A 385 -0.11 -10.08 -8.21
N VAL A 386 0.01 -9.96 -9.53
CA VAL A 386 -0.79 -8.99 -10.31
C VAL A 386 -2.27 -9.27 -10.17
N THR A 387 -2.70 -10.53 -10.14
CA THR A 387 -4.10 -10.90 -9.92
C THR A 387 -4.55 -10.57 -8.50
N LEU A 388 -3.71 -10.78 -7.47
CA LEU A 388 -4.02 -10.39 -6.10
C LEU A 388 -4.12 -8.87 -5.96
N GLU A 389 -3.16 -8.13 -6.52
CA GLU A 389 -3.18 -6.67 -6.60
C GLU A 389 -4.43 -6.20 -7.34
N PHE A 390 -4.70 -6.76 -8.51
CA PHE A 390 -5.89 -6.46 -9.28
C PHE A 390 -7.13 -6.76 -8.44
N LEU A 391 -7.34 -7.95 -7.89
CA LEU A 391 -8.53 -8.26 -7.07
C LEU A 391 -8.71 -7.33 -5.86
N LEU A 392 -7.63 -7.02 -5.15
CA LEU A 392 -7.63 -6.06 -4.04
C LEU A 392 -7.96 -4.63 -4.49
N LEU A 393 -7.49 -4.26 -5.68
CA LEU A 393 -7.59 -2.92 -6.24
C LEU A 393 -8.64 -2.81 -7.35
N SER A 394 -9.42 -3.87 -7.60
CA SER A 394 -10.48 -3.99 -8.61
C SER A 394 -11.85 -4.18 -7.95
N LEU A 395 -11.96 -4.12 -6.63
CA LEU A 395 -13.20 -3.73 -5.94
C LEU A 395 -13.73 -2.35 -6.41
N PRO A 396 -12.91 -1.53 -7.06
CA PRO A 396 -13.32 -0.38 -7.87
C PRO A 396 -13.90 -0.73 -9.26
N THR A 397 -13.83 -1.99 -9.71
CA THR A 397 -14.76 -2.52 -10.72
C THR A 397 -16.15 -2.66 -10.13
N THR A 398 -16.27 -2.90 -8.82
CA THR A 398 -17.52 -2.76 -8.08
C THR A 398 -17.95 -1.29 -8.01
N PHE A 399 -17.02 -0.34 -7.97
CA PHE A 399 -17.28 1.10 -8.17
C PHE A 399 -17.73 1.42 -9.60
N LEU A 400 -17.18 0.78 -10.64
CA LEU A 400 -17.67 0.87 -12.03
C LEU A 400 -19.10 0.30 -12.16
N LEU A 401 -19.41 -0.78 -11.44
CA LEU A 401 -20.76 -1.34 -11.33
C LEU A 401 -21.71 -0.40 -10.59
N ASN A 402 -21.25 0.27 -9.52
CA ASN A 402 -22.01 1.24 -8.72
C ASN A 402 -22.22 2.60 -9.46
N PHE A 403 -21.24 2.99 -10.27
CA PHE A 403 -21.24 4.18 -11.12
C PHE A 403 -22.30 4.10 -12.24
N VAL A 404 -22.52 2.91 -12.78
CA VAL A 404 -23.58 2.67 -13.78
C VAL A 404 -24.98 2.61 -13.14
N THR A 405 -25.09 2.26 -11.85
CA THR A 405 -26.37 2.04 -11.18
C THR A 405 -26.89 3.24 -10.38
N HIS A 406 -26.10 4.29 -10.10
CA HIS A 406 -26.53 5.46 -9.30
C HIS A 406 -26.15 6.82 -9.91
N ARG A 407 -26.96 7.26 -10.88
CA ARG A 407 -27.52 8.60 -11.18
C ARG A 407 -27.19 9.87 -10.33
N VAL A 408 -26.07 9.99 -9.61
CA VAL A 408 -25.67 11.20 -8.86
C VAL A 408 -24.33 11.75 -9.38
N PRO A 409 -24.35 12.70 -10.35
CA PRO A 409 -23.20 13.06 -11.19
C PRO A 409 -22.07 13.90 -10.55
N GLN A 410 -22.16 14.27 -9.26
CA GLN A 410 -21.31 15.32 -8.66
C GLN A 410 -20.06 14.79 -7.92
N LEU A 411 -19.92 13.47 -7.75
CA LEU A 411 -18.82 12.80 -7.01
C LEU A 411 -17.78 12.12 -7.93
N PHE A 412 -17.75 12.47 -9.21
CA PHE A 412 -17.05 11.72 -10.26
C PHE A 412 -15.50 11.74 -10.19
N PHE A 413 -14.87 12.68 -9.47
CA PHE A 413 -13.46 13.02 -9.71
C PHE A 413 -12.41 12.49 -8.72
N LEU A 414 -12.77 11.80 -7.63
CA LEU A 414 -11.79 11.49 -6.58
C LEU A 414 -10.94 10.21 -6.78
N HIS A 415 -11.40 9.19 -7.52
CA HIS A 415 -10.77 7.86 -7.39
C HIS A 415 -10.13 7.29 -8.66
N THR A 416 -10.22 7.96 -9.81
CA THR A 416 -9.79 7.39 -11.10
C THR A 416 -8.27 7.26 -11.24
N GLN A 417 -7.49 8.13 -10.61
CA GLN A 417 -6.05 8.26 -10.88
C GLN A 417 -5.25 7.03 -10.44
N MET A 418 -5.55 6.48 -9.26
CA MET A 418 -4.91 5.25 -8.78
C MET A 418 -5.24 4.05 -9.70
N PHE A 419 -6.49 3.97 -10.20
CA PHE A 419 -6.88 2.92 -11.16
C PHE A 419 -6.17 3.05 -12.49
N TRP A 420 -6.00 4.26 -13.02
CA TRP A 420 -5.25 4.44 -14.27
C TRP A 420 -3.77 4.09 -14.08
N VAL A 421 -3.13 4.50 -12.98
CA VAL A 421 -1.73 4.12 -12.68
C VAL A 421 -1.59 2.60 -12.57
N LEU A 422 -2.54 1.94 -11.91
CA LEU A 422 -2.59 0.49 -11.76
C LEU A 422 -2.89 -0.26 -13.06
N LEU A 423 -3.83 0.24 -13.85
CA LEU A 423 -4.21 -0.32 -15.14
C LEU A 423 -3.05 -0.19 -16.12
N LEU A 424 -2.34 0.94 -16.11
CA LEU A 424 -1.12 1.16 -16.89
C LEU A 424 0.04 0.28 -16.39
N ALA A 425 0.24 0.13 -15.07
CA ALA A 425 1.24 -0.76 -14.51
C ALA A 425 0.94 -2.22 -14.88
N THR A 426 -0.30 -2.67 -14.69
CA THR A 426 -0.80 -4.00 -15.05
C THR A 426 -0.68 -4.25 -16.56
N GLY A 427 -1.09 -3.29 -17.39
CA GLY A 427 -0.95 -3.35 -18.85
C GLY A 427 0.52 -3.42 -19.28
N THR A 428 1.41 -2.65 -18.63
CA THR A 428 2.86 -2.71 -18.88
C THR A 428 3.42 -4.08 -18.51
N VAL A 429 3.05 -4.62 -17.35
CA VAL A 429 3.49 -5.95 -16.89
C VAL A 429 2.97 -7.04 -17.83
N MET A 430 1.69 -7.01 -18.21
CA MET A 430 1.07 -7.99 -19.10
C MET A 430 1.63 -7.94 -20.53
N THR A 431 1.93 -6.74 -21.05
CA THR A 431 2.59 -6.60 -22.36
C THR A 431 4.03 -7.06 -22.33
N GLN A 432 4.76 -6.88 -21.23
CA GLN A 432 6.12 -7.42 -21.09
C GLN A 432 6.13 -8.94 -20.90
N ILE A 433 5.17 -9.52 -20.17
CA ILE A 433 5.00 -10.98 -20.04
C ILE A 433 4.67 -11.62 -21.40
N ARG A 434 3.98 -10.90 -22.30
CA ARG A 434 3.57 -11.39 -23.63
C ARG A 434 4.60 -11.19 -24.73
N ARG A 435 5.66 -10.40 -24.55
CA ARG A 435 6.69 -10.28 -25.58
C ARG A 435 7.39 -11.63 -25.74
N PRO A 436 7.32 -12.28 -26.91
CA PRO A 436 8.28 -13.31 -27.23
C PRO A 436 9.64 -12.61 -27.15
N LEU A 437 10.57 -13.18 -26.39
CA LEU A 437 11.97 -12.82 -26.60
C LEU A 437 12.19 -13.02 -28.09
N ALA A 438 12.50 -11.94 -28.81
CA ALA A 438 13.08 -12.09 -30.13
C ALA A 438 14.23 -13.06 -29.91
N THR A 439 14.07 -14.28 -30.41
CA THR A 439 15.17 -15.23 -30.47
C THR A 439 16.30 -14.41 -31.05
N THR A 440 17.41 -14.29 -30.33
CA THR A 440 18.63 -13.73 -30.90
C THR A 440 19.09 -14.72 -31.97
N SER A 441 18.39 -14.72 -33.11
CA SER A 441 18.70 -15.45 -34.33
C SER A 441 20.01 -14.97 -34.95
N ARG A 442 20.61 -13.92 -34.36
CA ARG A 442 21.99 -13.50 -34.62
C ARG A 442 23.04 -14.27 -33.81
N GLU A 443 22.74 -14.77 -32.61
CA GLU A 443 23.69 -15.56 -31.81
C GLU A 443 23.67 -17.03 -32.22
N SER A 444 22.50 -17.59 -32.55
CA SER A 444 22.42 -18.96 -33.09
C SER A 444 23.04 -19.10 -34.49
N ARG A 445 23.04 -18.02 -35.30
CA ARG A 445 23.78 -17.99 -36.58
C ARG A 445 25.28 -17.84 -36.43
N TRP A 446 25.77 -17.26 -35.33
CA TRP A 446 27.20 -17.08 -35.09
C TRP A 446 27.88 -18.34 -34.56
N LEU A 447 27.20 -19.09 -33.70
CA LEU A 447 27.74 -20.34 -33.14
C LEU A 447 27.61 -21.54 -34.10
N GLY A 448 26.60 -21.55 -34.97
CA GLY A 448 26.44 -22.59 -35.99
C GLY A 448 27.50 -22.57 -37.12
N ASN A 449 28.18 -21.44 -37.32
CA ASN A 449 29.16 -21.25 -38.41
C ASN A 449 30.60 -20.99 -37.91
N SER A 450 30.88 -21.15 -36.61
CA SER A 450 32.26 -21.04 -36.12
C SER A 450 33.05 -22.32 -36.45
N PRO A 451 34.15 -22.24 -37.22
CA PRO A 451 35.01 -23.40 -37.52
C PRO A 451 35.76 -23.95 -36.30
N HIS A 452 35.60 -23.35 -35.11
CA HIS A 452 36.24 -23.75 -33.86
C HIS A 452 35.28 -24.30 -32.79
N ALA A 453 33.98 -24.44 -33.09
CA ALA A 453 33.02 -25.01 -32.14
C ALA A 453 33.18 -26.54 -32.05
N THR A 454 33.36 -27.04 -30.83
CA THR A 454 33.57 -28.46 -30.55
C THR A 454 32.27 -29.26 -30.76
N GLU A 455 32.37 -30.55 -31.12
CA GLU A 455 31.22 -31.46 -31.33
C GLU A 455 30.29 -31.53 -30.10
N GLN A 456 30.84 -31.31 -28.90
CA GLN A 456 30.11 -31.26 -27.64
C GLN A 456 29.23 -30.01 -27.50
N GLU A 457 29.68 -28.87 -28.04
CA GLU A 457 28.90 -27.62 -28.05
C GLU A 457 27.76 -27.65 -29.07
N ARG A 458 27.91 -28.41 -30.17
CA ARG A 458 26.85 -28.59 -31.18
C ARG A 458 25.69 -29.47 -30.72
N ARG A 459 25.93 -30.41 -29.79
CA ARG A 459 24.90 -31.31 -29.24
C ARG A 459 24.13 -30.73 -28.05
N ALA A 460 24.60 -29.61 -27.48
CA ALA A 460 23.98 -28.93 -26.35
C ALA A 460 22.96 -27.84 -26.76
N LEU A 461 22.92 -27.51 -28.05
CA LEU A 461 21.85 -26.74 -28.70
C LEU A 461 20.76 -27.69 -29.19
#